data_AF-A0A9C8H6Q7-F1
#
_entry.id   AF-A0A9C8H6Q7-F1
#
_cell.length_a   1.000
_cell.length_b   1.000
_cell.length_c   1.000
_cell.angle_alpha   90.00
_cell.angle_beta   90.00
_cell.angle_gamma   90.00
#
_symmetry.space_group_name_H-M   'P 1'
#
loop_
_entity.id
_entity.type
_entity.pdbx_description
1 polymer ?
#
loop_
_entity_poly.entity_id
_entity_poly.type
_entity_poly.pdbx_seq_one_letter_code
_entity_poly.pdbx_strand_id
1 'polypeptide(L)'
;MADRFAEGARVGVLTAERLDRVLDYLAPEGGCGTGDFVEVPLGPRRVLGVVWGAGESGFDAAKLRAVTRVLDAAPMRDELRAFLERAADYTLTPLSAMLRLATRAPGLGDAPSMQKVYRRGAGLPGRMTEPRARVIELLEGYGGLAFTLGELAGEAGVSPTVVKGLVASGAVLEEDTPRDRPYPRLDPARPGLALEGDQAAAAARLCAGVASGGYGTTLLKGVTGSGKTEVYLEAVAECLRKGRQALVLLPEIALTAEFLGRVERRFGARPAEWHSGVTMVERRRLWRMVGRGEAQLVVGARSALFLPFRDLGLIVVDEEHDSSYKQEEGALYNARDMAVLRATLASAQVVLASATPSLESWANAEAGKYARLDLSARFGPAELPEMATIDMRAEDVPAGRWISPTLQRAVAARLAAGRQSLLFLNRRGYAPVTVCRACGHMIGCDHCDARMVEHRFLKRLVCHQCGETKPIPETCPSCGAADKLAPVGPGVERLAEETAALFPGARVAVLSSDLFSTARALKEKIEAIAGGEADIIIGTQLVAKGHNFPLLTLVGVIDADLGLQGSDLRAAERTFQLMRQVAGRAQVGPLQPQI
;
A
#
# COMPACT_ATOMS: atom_id res chain seq x y z
N MET A 1 -27.76 -18.39 6.11
CA MET A 1 -27.62 -19.62 5.28
C MET A 1 -27.89 -19.15 3.87
N ALA A 2 -26.94 -19.21 2.94
CA ALA A 2 -27.16 -18.70 1.59
C ALA A 2 -28.31 -19.46 0.93
N ASP A 3 -29.22 -18.73 0.27
CA ASP A 3 -30.31 -19.36 -0.49
C ASP A 3 -29.68 -20.27 -1.56
N ARG A 4 -30.03 -21.56 -1.52
CA ARG A 4 -29.62 -22.51 -2.56
C ARG A 4 -30.74 -22.66 -3.58
N PHE A 5 -30.35 -22.56 -4.83
CA PHE A 5 -31.20 -22.74 -6.00
C PHE A 5 -30.97 -24.14 -6.54
N ALA A 6 -32.06 -24.91 -6.66
CA ALA A 6 -32.03 -26.21 -7.30
C ALA A 6 -31.70 -26.06 -8.80
N GLU A 7 -31.23 -27.14 -9.42
CA GLU A 7 -31.01 -27.19 -10.87
C GLU A 7 -32.24 -26.68 -11.64
N GLY A 8 -32.01 -25.88 -12.68
CA GLY A 8 -33.07 -25.31 -13.49
C GLY A 8 -33.84 -24.14 -12.84
N ALA A 9 -33.59 -23.81 -11.57
CA ALA A 9 -34.16 -22.62 -10.96
C ALA A 9 -33.59 -21.33 -11.59
N ARG A 10 -34.39 -20.28 -11.61
CA ARG A 10 -33.98 -18.97 -12.14
C ARG A 10 -33.10 -18.23 -11.14
N VAL A 11 -31.90 -17.86 -11.57
CA VAL A 11 -30.90 -17.15 -10.76
C VAL A 11 -30.42 -15.89 -11.45
N GLY A 12 -30.23 -14.83 -10.68
CA GLY A 12 -29.63 -13.58 -11.14
C GLY A 12 -28.12 -13.63 -10.95
N VAL A 13 -27.36 -13.38 -12.02
CA VAL A 13 -25.89 -13.36 -12.01
C VAL A 13 -25.39 -11.96 -12.36
N LEU A 14 -24.58 -11.39 -11.47
CA LEU A 14 -23.82 -10.18 -11.75
C LEU A 14 -22.48 -10.57 -12.39
N THR A 15 -22.13 -9.94 -13.52
CA THR A 15 -20.85 -10.18 -14.21
C THR A 15 -19.90 -9.01 -14.03
N ALA A 16 -18.59 -9.27 -14.09
CA ALA A 16 -17.58 -8.22 -14.05
C ALA A 16 -17.43 -7.47 -15.40
N GLU A 17 -18.20 -7.86 -16.44
CA GLU A 17 -18.25 -7.18 -17.73
C GLU A 17 -18.98 -5.83 -17.61
N ARG A 18 -18.79 -4.92 -18.57
CA ARG A 18 -19.38 -3.56 -18.53
C ARG A 18 -20.89 -3.58 -18.83
N LEU A 19 -21.63 -4.27 -17.99
CA LEU A 19 -23.08 -4.41 -18.00
C LEU A 19 -23.54 -4.08 -16.58
N ASP A 20 -24.21 -2.95 -16.42
CA ASP A 20 -24.61 -2.47 -15.10
C ASP A 20 -25.99 -3.01 -14.69
N ARG A 21 -26.13 -4.33 -14.77
CA ARG A 21 -27.33 -5.07 -14.37
C ARG A 21 -27.04 -6.53 -14.08
N VAL A 22 -27.85 -7.11 -13.22
CA VAL A 22 -27.93 -8.56 -13.01
C VAL A 22 -28.62 -9.18 -14.23
N LEU A 23 -28.09 -10.32 -14.70
CA LEU A 23 -28.66 -11.08 -15.82
C LEU A 23 -29.20 -12.41 -15.32
N ASP A 24 -30.36 -12.81 -15.81
CA ASP A 24 -30.99 -14.07 -15.41
C ASP A 24 -30.45 -15.26 -16.20
N TYR A 25 -30.20 -16.35 -15.46
CA TYR A 25 -29.76 -17.65 -15.97
C TYR A 25 -30.56 -18.77 -15.29
N LEU A 26 -30.45 -19.99 -15.82
CA LEU A 26 -30.87 -21.21 -15.12
C LEU A 26 -29.71 -21.76 -14.29
N ALA A 27 -29.98 -22.17 -13.05
CA ALA A 27 -29.02 -22.83 -12.19
C ALA A 27 -28.48 -24.12 -12.86
N PRO A 28 -27.16 -24.41 -12.72
CA PRO A 28 -26.54 -25.55 -13.40
C PRO A 28 -26.93 -26.87 -12.76
N GLU A 29 -26.50 -27.98 -13.36
CA GLU A 29 -26.56 -29.32 -12.74
C GLU A 29 -25.93 -29.30 -11.34
N GLY A 30 -26.61 -29.87 -10.36
CA GLY A 30 -26.20 -29.82 -8.94
C GLY A 30 -26.55 -28.52 -8.21
N GLY A 31 -27.16 -27.54 -8.90
CA GLY A 31 -27.61 -26.27 -8.34
C GLY A 31 -26.49 -25.29 -8.01
N CYS A 32 -26.86 -24.13 -7.46
CA CYS A 32 -25.91 -23.11 -6.98
C CYS A 32 -26.50 -22.35 -5.78
N GLY A 33 -25.67 -21.62 -5.06
CA GLY A 33 -26.07 -20.75 -3.95
C GLY A 33 -25.80 -19.29 -4.26
N THR A 34 -26.53 -18.40 -3.58
CA THR A 34 -26.20 -16.97 -3.61
C THR A 34 -24.76 -16.74 -3.12
N GLY A 35 -24.00 -15.95 -3.87
CA GLY A 35 -22.58 -15.70 -3.64
C GLY A 35 -21.65 -16.64 -4.40
N ASP A 36 -22.14 -17.74 -4.98
CA ASP A 36 -21.29 -18.64 -5.74
C ASP A 36 -20.65 -17.94 -6.95
N PHE A 37 -19.35 -18.16 -7.11
CA PHE A 37 -18.64 -17.75 -8.31
C PHE A 37 -18.95 -18.73 -9.44
N VAL A 38 -19.36 -18.20 -10.60
CA VAL A 38 -19.88 -19.00 -11.71
C VAL A 38 -19.25 -18.58 -13.04
N GLU A 39 -19.19 -19.52 -13.97
CA GLU A 39 -18.90 -19.24 -15.38
C GLU A 39 -20.21 -19.21 -16.16
N VAL A 40 -20.53 -18.09 -16.81
CA VAL A 40 -21.80 -17.92 -17.54
C VAL A 40 -21.56 -17.56 -19.01
N PRO A 41 -22.44 -18.00 -19.92
CA PRO A 41 -22.37 -17.56 -21.31
C PRO A 41 -22.85 -16.11 -21.43
N LEU A 42 -22.06 -15.28 -22.11
CA LEU A 42 -22.42 -13.90 -22.49
C LEU A 42 -22.16 -13.71 -23.98
N GLY A 43 -23.22 -13.83 -24.78
CA GLY A 43 -23.10 -13.90 -26.24
C GLY A 43 -22.29 -15.12 -26.67
N PRO A 44 -21.18 -14.96 -27.44
CA PRO A 44 -20.29 -16.07 -27.82
C PRO A 44 -19.21 -16.38 -26.78
N ARG A 45 -19.02 -15.53 -25.76
CA ARG A 45 -17.95 -15.67 -24.75
C ARG A 45 -18.47 -16.35 -23.50
N ARG A 46 -17.57 -16.94 -22.72
CA ARG A 46 -17.81 -17.32 -21.33
C ARG A 46 -17.11 -16.34 -20.41
N VAL A 47 -17.80 -15.90 -19.37
CA VAL A 47 -17.30 -14.86 -18.46
C VAL A 47 -17.54 -15.26 -17.01
N LEU A 48 -16.73 -14.71 -16.12
CA LEU A 48 -16.91 -14.85 -14.68
C LEU A 48 -18.10 -13.99 -14.22
N GLY A 49 -18.93 -14.59 -13.37
CA GLY A 49 -19.97 -13.91 -12.63
C GLY A 49 -20.10 -14.42 -11.20
N VAL A 50 -20.99 -13.78 -10.45
CA VAL A 50 -21.38 -14.18 -9.10
C VAL A 50 -22.89 -14.26 -9.05
N VAL A 51 -23.42 -15.34 -8.49
CA VAL A 51 -24.86 -15.48 -8.23
C VAL A 51 -25.26 -14.41 -7.22
N TRP A 52 -26.03 -13.42 -7.66
CA TRP A 52 -26.40 -12.27 -6.84
C TRP A 52 -27.68 -12.52 -6.04
N GLY A 53 -28.57 -13.37 -6.53
CA GLY A 53 -29.83 -13.73 -5.89
C GLY A 53 -30.74 -14.53 -6.81
N ALA A 54 -32.02 -14.60 -6.48
CA ALA A 54 -33.05 -15.09 -7.39
C ALA A 54 -33.11 -14.19 -8.64
N GLY A 55 -33.36 -14.76 -9.82
CA GLY A 55 -33.55 -13.94 -11.01
C GLY A 55 -34.95 -13.35 -11.04
N GLU A 56 -35.04 -12.07 -11.37
CA GLU A 56 -36.25 -11.25 -11.23
C GLU A 56 -36.85 -10.83 -12.58
N SER A 57 -36.21 -11.18 -13.70
CA SER A 57 -36.69 -10.74 -15.00
C SER A 57 -38.02 -11.43 -15.35
N GLY A 58 -38.87 -10.75 -16.12
CA GLY A 58 -40.10 -11.33 -16.66
C GLY A 58 -39.88 -12.21 -17.89
N PHE A 59 -38.63 -12.52 -18.27
CA PHE A 59 -38.35 -13.33 -19.45
C PHE A 59 -38.87 -14.76 -19.28
N ASP A 60 -39.24 -15.39 -20.39
CA ASP A 60 -39.59 -16.81 -20.42
C ASP A 60 -38.39 -17.66 -20.01
N ALA A 61 -38.58 -18.55 -19.03
CA ALA A 61 -37.53 -19.43 -18.52
C ALA A 61 -36.92 -20.31 -19.63
N ALA A 62 -37.73 -20.69 -20.63
CA ALA A 62 -37.27 -21.50 -21.77
C ALA A 62 -36.24 -20.78 -22.66
N LYS A 63 -36.14 -19.46 -22.57
CA LYS A 63 -35.18 -18.64 -23.34
C LYS A 63 -33.91 -18.32 -22.56
N LEU A 64 -33.88 -18.63 -21.26
CA LEU A 64 -32.72 -18.40 -20.42
C LEU A 64 -31.63 -19.44 -20.72
N ARG A 65 -30.39 -18.98 -20.76
CA ARG A 65 -29.24 -19.89 -20.84
C ARG A 65 -28.93 -20.42 -19.44
N ALA A 66 -28.38 -21.63 -19.36
CA ALA A 66 -27.87 -22.16 -18.10
C ALA A 66 -26.53 -21.52 -17.74
N VAL A 67 -26.28 -21.42 -16.42
CA VAL A 67 -24.93 -21.26 -15.89
C VAL A 67 -24.08 -22.43 -16.38
N THR A 68 -22.85 -22.16 -16.83
CA THR A 68 -21.98 -23.20 -17.39
C THR A 68 -21.47 -24.15 -16.31
N ARG A 69 -21.02 -23.57 -15.18
CA ARG A 69 -20.55 -24.31 -13.99
C ARG A 69 -20.39 -23.36 -12.79
N VAL A 70 -20.46 -23.93 -11.59
CA VAL A 70 -19.99 -23.30 -10.35
C VAL A 70 -18.47 -23.50 -10.23
N LEU A 71 -17.74 -22.47 -9.83
CA LEU A 71 -16.28 -22.52 -9.67
C LEU A 71 -15.90 -23.04 -8.28
N ASP A 72 -14.77 -23.74 -8.17
CA ASP A 72 -14.17 -24.12 -6.88
C ASP A 72 -13.55 -22.87 -6.21
N ALA A 73 -14.41 -22.09 -5.58
CA ALA A 73 -14.10 -20.91 -4.80
C ALA A 73 -15.07 -20.83 -3.62
N ALA A 74 -14.59 -20.32 -2.47
CA ALA A 74 -15.49 -20.02 -1.36
C ALA A 74 -16.53 -18.98 -1.83
N PRO A 75 -17.83 -19.15 -1.53
CA PRO A 75 -18.86 -18.22 -1.97
C PRO A 75 -18.63 -16.81 -1.42
N MET A 76 -18.97 -15.80 -2.22
CA MET A 76 -18.95 -14.41 -1.79
C MET A 76 -19.99 -14.18 -0.69
N ARG A 77 -19.51 -13.81 0.49
CA ARG A 77 -20.38 -13.53 1.65
C ARG A 77 -21.25 -12.30 1.44
N ASP A 78 -22.39 -12.29 2.11
CA ASP A 78 -23.37 -11.20 2.08
C ASP A 78 -22.75 -9.85 2.46
N GLU A 79 -21.84 -9.83 3.44
CA GLU A 79 -21.14 -8.61 3.88
C GLU A 79 -20.34 -7.97 2.74
N LEU A 80 -19.66 -8.78 1.91
CA LEU A 80 -18.91 -8.27 0.78
C LEU A 80 -19.84 -7.80 -0.33
N ARG A 81 -20.95 -8.49 -0.59
CA ARG A 81 -21.94 -8.05 -1.59
C ARG A 81 -22.56 -6.71 -1.22
N ALA A 82 -23.02 -6.59 0.02
CA ALA A 82 -23.54 -5.34 0.57
C ALA A 82 -22.49 -4.21 0.57
N PHE A 83 -21.22 -4.55 0.81
CA PHE A 83 -20.12 -3.58 0.71
C PHE A 83 -19.95 -3.08 -0.73
N LEU A 84 -19.94 -3.97 -1.72
CA LEU A 84 -19.81 -3.59 -3.12
C LEU A 84 -20.98 -2.73 -3.60
N GLU A 85 -22.21 -3.04 -3.19
CA GLU A 85 -23.42 -2.25 -3.48
C GLU A 85 -23.33 -0.85 -2.87
N ARG A 86 -23.09 -0.75 -1.56
CA ARG A 86 -22.99 0.55 -0.88
C ARG A 86 -21.83 1.39 -1.40
N ALA A 87 -20.70 0.76 -1.72
CA ALA A 87 -19.57 1.44 -2.34
C ALA A 87 -19.93 1.95 -3.74
N ALA A 88 -20.56 1.12 -4.58
CA ALA A 88 -21.03 1.49 -5.91
C ALA A 88 -21.97 2.70 -5.87
N ASP A 89 -22.98 2.65 -5.01
CA ASP A 89 -23.96 3.74 -4.84
C ASP A 89 -23.29 5.02 -4.36
N TYR A 90 -22.44 4.94 -3.33
CA TYR A 90 -21.77 6.10 -2.76
C TYR A 90 -20.83 6.78 -3.74
N THR A 91 -20.13 6.01 -4.58
CA THR A 91 -19.15 6.54 -5.53
C THR A 91 -19.69 6.68 -6.94
N LEU A 92 -20.99 6.44 -7.14
CA LEU A 92 -21.66 6.40 -8.45
C LEU A 92 -20.88 5.57 -9.47
N THR A 93 -20.29 4.47 -9.00
CA THR A 93 -19.47 3.57 -9.82
C THR A 93 -20.31 2.36 -10.19
N PRO A 94 -20.34 1.93 -11.47
CA PRO A 94 -21.07 0.74 -11.88
C PRO A 94 -20.75 -0.47 -10.99
N LEU A 95 -21.76 -1.21 -10.58
CA LEU A 95 -21.58 -2.34 -9.66
C LEU A 95 -20.69 -3.43 -10.28
N SER A 96 -20.76 -3.60 -11.60
CA SER A 96 -19.85 -4.47 -12.35
C SER A 96 -18.37 -4.08 -12.22
N ALA A 97 -18.05 -2.78 -12.11
CA ALA A 97 -16.70 -2.29 -11.90
C ALA A 97 -16.23 -2.53 -10.45
N MET A 98 -17.14 -2.43 -9.47
CA MET A 98 -16.87 -2.83 -8.08
C MET A 98 -16.64 -4.34 -7.96
N LEU A 99 -17.50 -5.16 -8.57
CA LEU A 99 -17.32 -6.62 -8.62
C LEU A 99 -15.97 -6.98 -9.24
N ARG A 100 -15.56 -6.28 -10.31
CA ARG A 100 -14.26 -6.48 -10.93
C ARG A 100 -13.09 -6.26 -9.96
N LEU A 101 -13.21 -5.42 -8.93
CA LEU A 101 -12.19 -5.27 -7.89
C LEU A 101 -12.11 -6.51 -6.98
N ALA A 102 -13.26 -7.07 -6.61
CA ALA A 102 -13.34 -8.28 -5.79
C ALA A 102 -12.95 -9.57 -6.54
N THR A 103 -13.02 -9.57 -7.87
CA THR A 103 -12.74 -10.75 -8.71
C THR A 103 -11.39 -10.69 -9.45
N ARG A 104 -10.44 -9.83 -9.05
CA ARG A 104 -9.09 -9.76 -9.66
C ARG A 104 -8.18 -10.94 -9.28
N ALA A 105 -8.70 -12.17 -9.32
CA ALA A 105 -7.95 -13.41 -9.17
C ALA A 105 -7.73 -14.03 -10.56
N PRO A 106 -6.49 -14.01 -11.10
CA PRO A 106 -6.21 -14.57 -12.41
C PRO A 106 -6.48 -16.07 -12.42
N GLY A 107 -7.21 -16.57 -13.43
CA GLY A 107 -7.49 -18.00 -13.59
C GLY A 107 -8.27 -18.62 -12.42
N LEU A 108 -9.21 -17.88 -11.85
CA LEU A 108 -10.12 -18.39 -10.82
C LEU A 108 -10.89 -19.63 -11.30
N GLY A 109 -11.21 -19.70 -12.61
CA GLY A 109 -11.82 -20.86 -13.26
C GLY A 109 -10.87 -21.96 -13.72
N ASP A 110 -9.55 -21.80 -13.51
CA ASP A 110 -8.57 -22.82 -13.83
C ASP A 110 -8.62 -23.91 -12.76
N ALA A 111 -8.47 -25.18 -13.17
CA ALA A 111 -8.27 -26.28 -12.24
C ALA A 111 -7.06 -26.00 -11.33
N PRO A 112 -7.06 -26.47 -10.07
CA PRO A 112 -5.89 -26.38 -9.20
C PRO A 112 -4.67 -26.93 -9.93
N SER A 113 -3.63 -26.11 -10.12
CA SER A 113 -2.41 -26.61 -10.75
C SER A 113 -1.74 -27.57 -9.76
N MET A 114 -1.57 -28.82 -10.16
CA MET A 114 -0.80 -29.80 -9.40
C MET A 114 0.68 -29.60 -9.67
N GLN A 115 1.51 -29.85 -8.66
CA GLN A 115 2.96 -29.94 -8.81
C GLN A 115 3.45 -31.25 -8.20
N LYS A 116 4.55 -31.77 -8.75
CA LYS A 116 5.18 -32.98 -8.24
C LYS A 116 6.09 -32.64 -7.07
N VAL A 117 5.90 -33.33 -5.97
CA VAL A 117 6.80 -33.31 -4.81
C VAL A 117 7.40 -34.68 -4.56
N TYR A 118 8.55 -34.68 -3.91
CA TYR A 118 9.39 -35.83 -3.67
C TYR A 118 9.53 -36.06 -2.17
N ARG A 119 9.22 -37.28 -1.72
CA ARG A 119 9.32 -37.71 -0.32
C ARG A 119 10.20 -38.95 -0.20
N ARG A 120 10.68 -39.25 1.00
CA ARG A 120 11.32 -40.53 1.28
C ARG A 120 10.34 -41.68 1.02
N GLY A 121 10.69 -42.59 0.11
CA GLY A 121 9.98 -43.85 -0.07
C GLY A 121 10.50 -44.94 0.86
N ALA A 122 9.92 -46.13 0.82
CA ALA A 122 10.40 -47.27 1.62
C ALA A 122 11.50 -48.09 0.92
N GLY A 123 11.71 -47.87 -0.39
CA GLY A 123 12.68 -48.62 -1.18
C GLY A 123 14.13 -48.20 -0.93
N LEU A 124 15.06 -48.97 -1.52
CA LEU A 124 16.47 -48.66 -1.60
C LEU A 124 16.93 -48.81 -3.06
N PRO A 125 17.84 -47.95 -3.54
CA PRO A 125 18.37 -48.08 -4.89
C PRO A 125 19.24 -49.33 -5.00
N GLY A 126 19.13 -50.06 -6.12
CA GLY A 126 19.95 -51.27 -6.36
C GLY A 126 21.46 -51.03 -6.41
N ARG A 127 21.90 -49.78 -6.62
CA ARG A 127 23.29 -49.34 -6.41
C ARG A 127 23.29 -48.03 -5.62
N MET A 128 23.89 -48.05 -4.43
CA MET A 128 24.10 -46.86 -3.64
C MET A 128 25.34 -46.11 -4.16
N THR A 129 25.17 -44.85 -4.49
CA THR A 129 26.25 -43.93 -4.86
C THR A 129 26.23 -42.75 -3.90
N GLU A 130 27.35 -42.06 -3.73
CA GLU A 130 27.42 -40.90 -2.84
C GLU A 130 26.34 -39.83 -3.16
N PRO A 131 26.06 -39.46 -4.44
CA PRO A 131 24.93 -38.57 -4.76
C PRO A 131 23.55 -39.10 -4.34
N ARG A 132 23.33 -40.42 -4.40
CA ARG A 132 22.06 -41.04 -4.01
C ARG A 132 21.90 -41.08 -2.49
N ALA A 133 22.99 -41.37 -1.77
CA ALA A 133 23.03 -41.36 -0.32
C ALA A 133 22.67 -39.97 0.22
N ARG A 134 23.27 -38.89 -0.32
CA ARG A 134 22.96 -37.51 0.08
C ARG A 134 21.49 -37.15 -0.05
N VAL A 135 20.83 -37.56 -1.13
CA VAL A 135 19.38 -37.31 -1.31
C VAL A 135 18.55 -38.06 -0.28
N ILE A 136 18.90 -39.31 0.03
CA ILE A 136 18.18 -40.14 1.00
C ILE A 136 18.38 -39.60 2.42
N GLU A 137 19.62 -39.30 2.82
CA GLU A 137 19.96 -38.72 4.13
C GLU A 137 19.27 -37.37 4.35
N LEU A 138 19.22 -36.53 3.31
CA LEU A 138 18.49 -35.25 3.36
C LEU A 138 17.00 -35.49 3.63
N LEU A 139 16.35 -36.39 2.88
CA LEU A 139 14.93 -36.68 3.06
C LEU A 139 14.62 -37.33 4.42
N GLU A 140 15.52 -38.16 4.95
CA GLU A 140 15.40 -38.78 6.28
C GLU A 140 15.60 -37.75 7.39
N GLY A 141 16.58 -36.85 7.24
CA GLY A 141 16.88 -35.78 8.21
C GLY A 141 15.74 -34.76 8.36
N TYR A 142 14.96 -34.54 7.29
CA TYR A 142 13.79 -33.66 7.31
C TYR A 142 12.48 -34.35 7.72
N GLY A 143 12.52 -35.59 8.21
CA GLY A 143 11.43 -36.21 8.98
C GLY A 143 10.08 -36.28 8.27
N GLY A 144 10.07 -36.51 6.95
CA GLY A 144 8.84 -36.67 6.16
C GLY A 144 8.34 -35.41 5.45
N LEU A 145 9.13 -34.32 5.41
CA LEU A 145 8.84 -33.18 4.53
C LEU A 145 8.94 -33.54 3.03
N ALA A 146 8.27 -32.75 2.19
CA ALA A 146 8.21 -32.96 0.75
C ALA A 146 8.81 -31.79 -0.02
N PHE A 147 9.66 -32.10 -0.99
CA PHE A 147 10.44 -31.12 -1.75
C PHE A 147 10.00 -31.11 -3.22
N THR A 148 10.09 -29.96 -3.89
CA THR A 148 10.05 -29.95 -5.36
C THR A 148 11.34 -30.55 -5.93
N LEU A 149 11.33 -30.92 -7.22
CA LEU A 149 12.50 -31.53 -7.86
C LEU A 149 13.74 -30.62 -7.80
N GLY A 150 13.54 -29.30 -7.97
CA GLY A 150 14.61 -28.31 -7.96
C GLY A 150 15.19 -28.09 -6.57
N GLU A 151 14.33 -27.95 -5.55
CA GLU A 151 14.76 -27.83 -4.15
C GLU A 151 15.55 -29.05 -3.71
N LEU A 152 15.04 -30.26 -3.96
CA LEU A 152 15.70 -31.50 -3.54
C LEU A 152 17.05 -31.70 -4.24
N ALA A 153 17.12 -31.41 -5.54
CA ALA A 153 18.36 -31.51 -6.30
C ALA A 153 19.39 -30.45 -5.85
N GLY A 154 18.94 -29.22 -5.59
CA GLY A 154 19.79 -28.12 -5.13
C GLY A 154 20.36 -28.37 -3.73
N GLU A 155 19.51 -28.69 -2.76
CA GLU A 155 19.91 -28.94 -1.36
C GLU A 155 20.83 -30.15 -1.23
N ALA A 156 20.60 -31.23 -2.00
CA ALA A 156 21.48 -32.40 -2.01
C ALA A 156 22.74 -32.23 -2.88
N GLY A 157 22.84 -31.12 -3.63
CA GLY A 157 23.94 -30.84 -4.56
C GLY A 157 24.05 -31.89 -5.68
N VAL A 158 22.93 -32.29 -6.28
CA VAL A 158 22.86 -33.33 -7.33
C VAL A 158 22.07 -32.85 -8.55
N SER A 159 22.16 -33.57 -9.67
CA SER A 159 21.28 -33.31 -10.82
C SER A 159 19.87 -33.87 -10.58
N PRO A 160 18.82 -33.27 -11.18
CA PRO A 160 17.44 -33.79 -11.13
C PRO A 160 17.30 -35.26 -11.59
N THR A 161 18.20 -35.73 -12.45
CA THR A 161 18.25 -37.11 -12.93
C THR A 161 18.57 -38.12 -11.82
N VAL A 162 19.37 -37.74 -10.81
CA VAL A 162 19.66 -38.59 -9.65
C VAL A 162 18.39 -38.80 -8.83
N VAL A 163 17.62 -37.75 -8.58
CA VAL A 163 16.33 -37.80 -7.88
C VAL A 163 15.33 -38.67 -8.64
N LYS A 164 15.21 -38.49 -9.97
CA LYS A 164 14.34 -39.32 -10.82
C LYS A 164 14.75 -40.80 -10.84
N GLY A 165 16.06 -41.08 -10.82
CA GLY A 165 16.57 -42.44 -10.69
C GLY A 165 16.21 -43.09 -9.35
N LEU A 166 16.18 -42.31 -8.26
CA LEU A 166 15.72 -42.79 -6.95
C LEU A 166 14.21 -43.06 -6.92
N VAL A 167 13.41 -42.26 -7.64
CA VAL A 167 11.98 -42.52 -7.84
C VAL A 167 11.74 -43.86 -8.52
N ALA A 168 12.48 -44.16 -9.60
CA ALA A 168 12.37 -45.45 -10.29
C ALA A 168 12.70 -46.65 -9.39
N SER A 169 13.52 -46.47 -8.35
CA SER A 169 13.85 -47.51 -7.38
C SER A 169 12.93 -47.58 -6.16
N GLY A 170 11.92 -46.71 -6.06
CA GLY A 170 11.02 -46.62 -4.90
C GLY A 170 11.67 -46.06 -3.63
N ALA A 171 12.94 -45.63 -3.69
CA ALA A 171 13.64 -44.98 -2.57
C ALA A 171 13.14 -43.55 -2.32
N VAL A 172 12.58 -42.91 -3.36
CA VAL A 172 11.90 -41.62 -3.29
C VAL A 172 10.51 -41.81 -3.91
N LEU A 173 9.47 -41.26 -3.30
CA LEU A 173 8.12 -41.23 -3.85
C LEU A 173 7.89 -39.92 -4.59
N GLU A 174 7.22 -39.99 -5.73
CA GLU A 174 6.75 -38.83 -6.48
C GLU A 174 5.23 -38.71 -6.32
N GLU A 175 4.77 -37.61 -5.71
CA GLU A 175 3.37 -37.36 -5.41
C GLU A 175 2.91 -36.05 -6.05
N ASP A 176 1.68 -36.04 -6.56
CA ASP A 176 1.04 -34.79 -6.98
C ASP A 176 0.44 -34.08 -5.74
N THR A 177 0.86 -32.84 -5.51
CA THR A 177 0.27 -31.95 -4.49
C THR A 177 -0.28 -30.71 -5.16
N PRO A 178 -1.34 -30.08 -4.62
CA PRO A 178 -1.70 -28.73 -5.02
C PRO A 178 -0.48 -27.81 -4.93
N ARG A 179 -0.26 -27.00 -5.98
CA ARG A 179 0.80 -25.99 -6.00
C ARG A 179 0.57 -24.91 -4.93
N ASP A 180 -0.69 -24.60 -4.69
CA ASP A 180 -1.12 -23.64 -3.67
C ASP A 180 -1.05 -24.30 -2.28
N ARG A 181 0.09 -24.18 -1.60
CA ARG A 181 0.25 -24.66 -0.20
C ARG A 181 -0.36 -23.65 0.78
N PRO A 182 -1.00 -24.04 1.89
CA PRO A 182 -1.49 -23.10 2.91
C PRO A 182 -0.41 -22.11 3.36
N TYR A 183 -0.80 -20.90 3.75
CA TYR A 183 0.14 -19.99 4.42
C TYR A 183 0.58 -20.59 5.76
N PRO A 184 1.84 -20.36 6.18
CA PRO A 184 2.27 -20.72 7.53
C PRO A 184 1.33 -20.09 8.56
N ARG A 185 1.07 -20.82 9.65
CA ARG A 185 0.29 -20.25 10.76
C ARG A 185 1.12 -19.22 11.51
N LEU A 186 0.49 -18.10 11.81
CA LEU A 186 1.03 -17.04 12.63
C LEU A 186 0.81 -17.38 14.10
N ASP A 187 1.83 -17.19 14.94
CA ASP A 187 1.77 -17.42 16.38
C ASP A 187 1.54 -16.10 17.13
N PRO A 188 0.31 -15.81 17.59
CA PRO A 188 0.00 -14.61 18.35
C PRO A 188 0.50 -14.65 19.81
N ALA A 189 0.99 -15.80 20.29
CA ALA A 189 1.52 -15.97 21.64
C ALA A 189 3.01 -15.61 21.74
N ARG A 190 3.72 -15.46 20.61
CA ARG A 190 5.10 -14.95 20.59
C ARG A 190 5.17 -13.57 21.28
N PRO A 191 6.21 -13.31 22.07
CA PRO A 191 6.38 -12.03 22.73
C PRO A 191 6.61 -10.93 21.68
N GLY A 192 5.86 -9.83 21.80
CA GLY A 192 6.13 -8.59 21.08
C GLY A 192 7.20 -7.74 21.78
N LEU A 193 7.41 -6.52 21.29
CA LEU A 193 8.18 -5.52 22.02
C LEU A 193 7.43 -5.10 23.29
N ALA A 194 8.17 -4.81 24.36
CA ALA A 194 7.57 -4.29 25.59
C ALA A 194 6.94 -2.91 25.32
N LEU A 195 5.64 -2.79 25.60
CA LEU A 195 4.89 -1.55 25.50
C LEU A 195 4.77 -0.91 26.88
N GLU A 196 4.98 0.40 26.95
CA GLU A 196 4.92 1.17 28.20
C GLU A 196 3.98 2.38 28.07
N GLY A 197 3.48 2.87 29.20
CA GLY A 197 2.65 4.09 29.28
C GLY A 197 1.48 4.10 28.28
N ASP A 198 1.42 5.16 27.48
CA ASP A 198 0.37 5.39 26.47
C ASP A 198 0.26 4.22 25.47
N GLN A 199 1.37 3.54 25.14
CA GLN A 199 1.37 2.43 24.18
C GLN A 199 0.62 1.22 24.74
N ALA A 200 0.90 0.84 25.99
CA ALA A 200 0.25 -0.29 26.65
C ALA A 200 -1.25 -0.02 26.83
N ALA A 201 -1.62 1.20 27.24
CA ALA A 201 -3.02 1.61 27.39
C ALA A 201 -3.76 1.63 26.04
N ALA A 202 -3.13 2.13 24.99
CA ALA A 202 -3.70 2.13 23.64
C ALA A 202 -3.88 0.71 23.11
N ALA A 203 -2.86 -0.16 23.25
CA ALA A 203 -2.94 -1.56 22.83
C ALA A 203 -4.06 -2.29 23.56
N ALA A 204 -4.19 -2.13 24.88
CA ALA A 204 -5.27 -2.73 25.66
C ALA A 204 -6.66 -2.30 25.17
N ARG A 205 -6.84 -1.01 24.85
CA ARG A 205 -8.12 -0.49 24.30
C ARG A 205 -8.43 -1.07 22.93
N LEU A 206 -7.44 -1.17 22.03
CA LEU A 206 -7.63 -1.78 20.72
C LEU A 206 -7.94 -3.29 20.84
N CYS A 207 -7.22 -4.02 21.68
CA CYS A 207 -7.48 -5.43 21.95
C CYS A 207 -8.89 -5.65 22.53
N ALA A 208 -9.34 -4.81 23.46
CA ALA A 208 -10.70 -4.87 24.00
C ALA A 208 -11.76 -4.65 22.90
N GLY A 209 -11.52 -3.70 21.99
CA GLY A 209 -12.36 -3.48 20.81
C GLY A 209 -12.46 -4.74 19.96
N VAL A 210 -11.33 -5.38 19.63
CA VAL A 210 -11.31 -6.62 18.83
C VAL A 210 -11.99 -7.76 19.56
N ALA A 211 -11.76 -7.89 20.87
CA ALA A 211 -12.34 -8.93 21.69
C ALA A 211 -13.87 -8.84 21.82
N SER A 212 -14.45 -7.65 21.65
CA SER A 212 -15.90 -7.43 21.68
C SER A 212 -16.65 -8.13 20.54
N GLY A 213 -15.98 -8.41 19.41
CA GLY A 213 -16.60 -8.95 18.20
C GLY A 213 -17.54 -7.99 17.46
N GLY A 214 -17.70 -6.75 17.96
CA GLY A 214 -18.52 -5.72 17.33
C GLY A 214 -17.74 -4.81 16.37
N TYR A 215 -18.45 -3.88 15.75
CA TYR A 215 -17.85 -2.79 14.98
C TYR A 215 -17.34 -1.67 15.89
N GLY A 216 -16.23 -1.05 15.50
CA GLY A 216 -15.67 0.15 16.14
C GLY A 216 -14.58 0.76 15.27
N THR A 217 -14.43 2.09 15.32
CA THR A 217 -13.35 2.80 14.59
C THR A 217 -12.55 3.65 15.55
N THR A 218 -11.23 3.48 15.52
CA THR A 218 -10.29 4.19 16.38
C THR A 218 -9.23 4.91 15.55
N LEU A 219 -9.09 6.20 15.76
CA LEU A 219 -7.94 7.00 15.30
C LEU A 219 -6.79 6.83 16.29
N LEU A 220 -5.73 6.14 15.87
CA LEU A 220 -4.48 6.01 16.61
C LEU A 220 -3.50 7.09 16.12
N LYS A 221 -3.46 8.22 16.83
CA LYS A 221 -2.53 9.31 16.55
C LYS A 221 -1.25 9.12 17.33
N GLY A 222 -0.11 9.15 16.66
CA GLY A 222 1.19 9.06 17.33
C GLY A 222 2.31 9.56 16.44
N VAL A 223 3.20 10.39 16.99
CA VAL A 223 4.34 10.96 16.26
C VAL A 223 5.19 9.87 15.58
N THR A 224 5.93 10.20 14.52
CA THR A 224 6.83 9.23 13.89
C THR A 224 7.78 8.66 14.93
N GLY A 225 7.89 7.33 14.99
CA GLY A 225 8.67 6.63 16.01
C GLY A 225 7.95 6.36 17.34
N SER A 226 6.69 6.77 17.53
CA SER A 226 5.91 6.51 18.77
C SER A 226 5.45 5.06 19.00
N GLY A 227 5.85 4.12 18.15
CA GLY A 227 5.46 2.71 18.30
C GLY A 227 4.03 2.37 17.86
N LYS A 228 3.35 3.20 17.05
CA LYS A 228 2.01 2.92 16.49
C LYS A 228 1.89 1.49 15.94
N THR A 229 2.91 1.05 15.22
CA THR A 229 2.98 -0.29 14.64
C THR A 229 2.90 -1.38 15.69
N GLU A 230 3.69 -1.29 16.77
CA GLU A 230 3.65 -2.30 17.83
C GLU A 230 2.29 -2.31 18.54
N VAL A 231 1.70 -1.13 18.74
CA VAL A 231 0.36 -0.98 19.35
C VAL A 231 -0.73 -1.68 18.54
N TYR A 232 -0.81 -1.46 17.21
CA TYR A 232 -1.82 -2.15 16.40
C TYR A 232 -1.47 -3.62 16.13
N LEU A 233 -0.20 -4.02 16.20
CA LEU A 233 0.18 -5.44 16.08
C LEU A 233 -0.34 -6.26 17.26
N GLU A 234 -0.51 -5.67 18.45
CA GLU A 234 -1.23 -6.33 19.55
C GLU A 234 -2.72 -6.53 19.25
N ALA A 235 -3.36 -5.57 18.58
CA ALA A 235 -4.74 -5.74 18.11
C ALA A 235 -4.84 -6.83 17.03
N VAL A 236 -3.84 -6.94 16.14
CA VAL A 236 -3.72 -8.04 15.18
C VAL A 236 -3.56 -9.37 15.93
N ALA A 237 -2.66 -9.45 16.92
CA ALA A 237 -2.48 -10.65 17.72
C ALA A 237 -3.78 -11.10 18.39
N GLU A 238 -4.56 -10.17 18.94
CA GLU A 238 -5.87 -10.47 19.52
C GLU A 238 -6.87 -10.97 18.47
N CYS A 239 -6.91 -10.36 17.28
CA CYS A 239 -7.76 -10.81 16.17
C CYS A 239 -7.43 -12.27 15.79
N LEU A 240 -6.14 -12.59 15.70
CA LEU A 240 -5.65 -13.94 15.41
C LEU A 240 -6.00 -14.94 16.52
N ARG A 241 -5.93 -14.54 17.81
CA ARG A 241 -6.34 -15.39 18.95
C ARG A 241 -7.83 -15.73 18.89
N LYS A 242 -8.67 -14.82 18.39
CA LYS A 242 -10.10 -15.06 18.14
C LYS A 242 -10.37 -15.92 16.91
N GLY A 243 -9.33 -16.32 16.16
CA GLY A 243 -9.46 -17.11 14.94
C GLY A 243 -10.01 -16.31 13.74
N ARG A 244 -10.09 -14.99 13.86
CA ARG A 244 -10.55 -14.08 12.79
C ARG A 244 -9.35 -13.61 11.95
N GLN A 245 -9.64 -13.17 10.73
CA GLN A 245 -8.64 -12.65 9.79
C GLN A 245 -8.44 -11.15 10.02
N ALA A 246 -7.20 -10.69 9.87
CA ALA A 246 -6.85 -9.28 9.92
C ALA A 246 -6.35 -8.79 8.54
N LEU A 247 -6.68 -7.54 8.22
CA LEU A 247 -6.16 -6.81 7.07
C LEU A 247 -5.36 -5.61 7.55
N VAL A 248 -4.11 -5.49 7.12
CA VAL A 248 -3.30 -4.27 7.30
C VAL A 248 -3.09 -3.65 5.93
N LEU A 249 -3.71 -2.49 5.74
CA LEU A 249 -3.52 -1.64 4.58
C LEU A 249 -2.33 -0.73 4.82
N LEU A 250 -1.37 -0.75 3.90
CA LEU A 250 -0.25 0.18 3.85
C LEU A 250 -0.32 1.01 2.56
N PRO A 251 0.26 2.24 2.53
CA PRO A 251 0.55 2.91 1.27
C PRO A 251 1.37 1.98 0.37
N GLU A 252 1.09 1.93 -0.94
CA GLU A 252 1.64 0.89 -1.84
C GLU A 252 3.17 0.78 -1.81
N ILE A 253 3.86 1.90 -1.55
CA ILE A 253 5.33 1.97 -1.46
C ILE A 253 5.88 1.73 -0.05
N ALA A 254 5.01 1.75 0.97
CA ALA A 254 5.36 1.43 2.36
C ALA A 254 5.31 -0.08 2.64
N LEU A 255 4.90 -0.89 1.66
CA LEU A 255 5.08 -2.34 1.63
C LEU A 255 6.57 -2.67 1.46
N THR A 256 7.37 -2.31 2.46
CA THR A 256 8.80 -2.57 2.48
C THR A 256 9.09 -3.91 3.15
N ALA A 257 10.23 -4.51 2.79
CA ALA A 257 10.74 -5.71 3.45
C ALA A 257 10.87 -5.53 4.97
N GLU A 258 11.03 -4.29 5.45
CA GLU A 258 11.11 -3.98 6.88
C GLU A 258 9.81 -4.31 7.62
N PHE A 259 8.66 -3.88 7.09
CA PHE A 259 7.37 -4.16 7.71
C PHE A 259 7.07 -5.66 7.72
N LEU A 260 7.31 -6.34 6.60
CA LEU A 260 7.13 -7.79 6.50
C LEU A 260 8.03 -8.55 7.48
N GLY A 261 9.30 -8.15 7.59
CA GLY A 261 10.24 -8.70 8.57
C GLY A 261 9.82 -8.43 10.02
N ARG A 262 9.16 -7.29 10.30
CA ARG A 262 8.60 -7.00 11.62
C ARG A 262 7.45 -7.94 11.97
N VAL A 263 6.53 -8.18 11.04
CA VAL A 263 5.45 -9.16 11.20
C VAL A 263 6.04 -10.56 11.42
N GLU A 264 7.05 -10.95 10.64
CA GLU A 264 7.74 -12.22 10.78
C GLU A 264 8.39 -12.39 12.15
N ARG A 265 9.06 -11.36 12.68
CA ARG A 265 9.58 -11.38 14.05
C ARG A 265 8.46 -11.51 15.09
N ARG A 266 7.37 -10.74 14.94
CA ARG A 266 6.25 -10.71 15.90
C ARG A 266 5.45 -12.01 15.95
N PHE A 267 5.29 -12.70 14.82
CA PHE A 267 4.39 -13.86 14.71
C PHE A 267 5.09 -15.16 14.24
N GLY A 268 6.39 -15.13 13.98
CA GLY A 268 7.19 -16.29 13.57
C GLY A 268 7.07 -16.69 12.10
N ALA A 269 6.23 -16.02 11.32
CA ALA A 269 6.11 -16.24 9.88
C ALA A 269 5.66 -14.96 9.17
N ARG A 270 5.89 -14.91 7.86
CA ARG A 270 5.46 -13.78 7.02
C ARG A 270 3.93 -13.77 6.82
N PRO A 271 3.33 -12.58 6.71
CA PRO A 271 1.93 -12.45 6.34
C PRO A 271 1.73 -12.78 4.86
N ALA A 272 0.47 -12.92 4.46
CA ALA A 272 0.12 -12.91 3.06
C ALA A 272 0.21 -11.49 2.47
N GLU A 273 0.73 -11.36 1.25
CA GLU A 273 1.00 -10.07 0.60
C GLU A 273 0.04 -9.80 -0.58
N TRP A 274 -0.54 -8.60 -0.65
CA TRP A 274 -1.40 -8.20 -1.79
C TRP A 274 -1.07 -6.81 -2.33
N HIS A 275 -0.32 -6.75 -3.43
CA HIS A 275 0.06 -5.49 -4.11
C HIS A 275 0.45 -5.72 -5.58
N SER A 276 0.74 -4.62 -6.30
CA SER A 276 1.08 -4.62 -7.74
C SER A 276 2.16 -5.63 -8.12
N GLY A 277 3.23 -5.72 -7.34
CA GLY A 277 4.38 -6.62 -7.55
C GLY A 277 4.14 -8.11 -7.24
N VAL A 278 3.00 -8.50 -6.66
CA VAL A 278 2.68 -9.91 -6.40
C VAL A 278 2.40 -10.65 -7.69
N THR A 279 3.05 -11.80 -7.87
CA THR A 279 2.87 -12.64 -9.07
C THR A 279 1.42 -13.11 -9.22
N MET A 280 1.01 -13.41 -10.46
CA MET A 280 -0.35 -13.86 -10.74
C MET A 280 -0.70 -15.19 -10.04
N VAL A 281 0.29 -16.07 -9.87
CA VAL A 281 0.15 -17.34 -9.14
C VAL A 281 -0.12 -17.06 -7.65
N GLU A 282 0.69 -16.19 -7.04
CA GLU A 282 0.53 -15.85 -5.62
C GLU A 282 -0.77 -15.07 -5.35
N ARG A 283 -1.19 -14.18 -6.27
CA ARG A 283 -2.51 -13.52 -6.18
C ARG A 283 -3.65 -14.53 -6.19
N ARG A 284 -3.61 -15.53 -7.09
CA ARG A 284 -4.62 -16.59 -7.16
C ARG A 284 -4.67 -17.40 -5.86
N ARG A 285 -3.50 -17.85 -5.39
CA ARG A 285 -3.34 -18.58 -4.13
C ARG A 285 -3.92 -17.78 -2.96
N LEU A 286 -3.51 -16.52 -2.82
CA LEU A 286 -3.96 -15.65 -1.74
C LEU A 286 -5.46 -15.46 -1.77
N TRP A 287 -6.02 -15.12 -2.93
CA TRP A 287 -7.45 -14.88 -3.06
C TRP A 287 -8.28 -16.10 -2.61
N ARG A 288 -7.88 -17.31 -3.02
CA ARG A 288 -8.53 -18.57 -2.59
C ARG A 288 -8.39 -18.79 -1.08
N MET A 289 -7.18 -18.63 -0.54
CA MET A 289 -6.89 -18.86 0.88
C MET A 289 -7.58 -17.86 1.79
N VAL A 290 -7.76 -16.61 1.35
CA VAL A 290 -8.52 -15.60 2.10
C VAL A 290 -9.99 -15.99 2.20
N GLY A 291 -10.60 -16.46 1.11
CA GLY A 291 -11.98 -16.98 1.10
C GLY A 291 -12.19 -18.26 1.90
N ARG A 292 -11.16 -19.10 1.99
CA ARG A 292 -11.18 -20.31 2.83
C ARG A 292 -10.81 -20.03 4.30
N GLY A 293 -10.36 -18.81 4.62
CA GLY A 293 -9.90 -18.42 5.96
C GLY A 293 -8.54 -19.02 6.34
N GLU A 294 -7.76 -19.47 5.35
CA GLU A 294 -6.43 -20.06 5.51
C GLU A 294 -5.32 -19.00 5.53
N ALA A 295 -5.60 -17.77 5.04
CA ALA A 295 -4.72 -16.62 5.20
C ALA A 295 -5.14 -15.77 6.40
N GLN A 296 -4.42 -15.90 7.52
CA GLN A 296 -4.76 -15.28 8.81
C GLN A 296 -4.58 -13.76 8.84
N LEU A 297 -3.49 -13.26 8.24
CA LEU A 297 -3.17 -11.84 8.14
C LEU A 297 -2.79 -11.52 6.70
N VAL A 298 -3.48 -10.54 6.13
CA VAL A 298 -3.13 -9.97 4.83
C VAL A 298 -2.54 -8.59 5.05
N VAL A 299 -1.37 -8.35 4.46
CA VAL A 299 -0.75 -7.03 4.35
C VAL A 299 -0.80 -6.63 2.89
N GLY A 300 -1.40 -5.47 2.59
CA GLY A 300 -1.58 -5.10 1.19
C GLY A 300 -1.83 -3.63 0.94
N ALA A 301 -1.82 -3.28 -0.34
CA ALA A 301 -2.21 -1.95 -0.81
C ALA A 301 -3.75 -1.82 -0.80
N ARG A 302 -4.27 -0.64 -1.17
CA ARG A 302 -5.70 -0.29 -1.21
C ARG A 302 -6.64 -1.37 -1.77
N SER A 303 -6.22 -2.10 -2.81
CA SER A 303 -7.06 -3.12 -3.46
C SER A 303 -7.28 -4.39 -2.63
N ALA A 304 -6.47 -4.64 -1.59
CA ALA A 304 -6.67 -5.75 -0.67
C ALA A 304 -8.01 -5.64 0.08
N LEU A 305 -8.56 -4.43 0.18
CA LEU A 305 -9.88 -4.16 0.74
C LEU A 305 -11.03 -4.84 -0.01
N PHE A 306 -10.82 -5.40 -1.19
CA PHE A 306 -11.88 -6.12 -1.93
C PHE A 306 -11.71 -7.64 -1.90
N LEU A 307 -10.72 -8.16 -1.17
CA LEU A 307 -10.54 -9.60 -1.02
C LEU A 307 -11.71 -10.25 -0.28
N PRO A 308 -12.10 -11.48 -0.66
CA PRO A 308 -13.27 -12.15 -0.09
C PRO A 308 -12.93 -12.82 1.25
N PHE A 309 -12.64 -12.05 2.29
CA PHE A 309 -12.34 -12.62 3.61
C PHE A 309 -13.46 -13.54 4.10
N ARG A 310 -13.07 -14.71 4.62
CA ARG A 310 -14.00 -15.63 5.28
C ARG A 310 -14.55 -15.01 6.55
N ASP A 311 -13.71 -14.41 7.38
CA ASP A 311 -14.11 -13.80 8.66
C ASP A 311 -13.16 -12.64 9.00
N LEU A 312 -13.45 -11.45 8.48
CA LEU A 312 -12.65 -10.26 8.71
C LEU A 312 -13.00 -9.65 10.08
N GLY A 313 -12.03 -9.60 11.00
CA GLY A 313 -12.23 -9.05 12.35
C GLY A 313 -11.53 -7.73 12.64
N LEU A 314 -10.52 -7.38 11.85
CA LEU A 314 -9.75 -6.15 12.03
C LEU A 314 -9.26 -5.62 10.67
N ILE A 315 -9.41 -4.31 10.47
CA ILE A 315 -8.76 -3.57 9.38
C ILE A 315 -7.89 -2.47 10.00
N VAL A 316 -6.59 -2.50 9.75
CA VAL A 316 -5.67 -1.41 10.06
C VAL A 316 -5.41 -0.63 8.78
N VAL A 317 -5.52 0.69 8.83
CA VAL A 317 -5.09 1.59 7.75
C VAL A 317 -3.93 2.41 8.32
N ASP A 318 -2.71 2.02 7.98
CA ASP A 318 -1.51 2.73 8.43
C ASP A 318 -1.23 3.95 7.54
N GLU A 319 -0.66 5.00 8.12
CA GLU A 319 -0.51 6.29 7.44
C GLU A 319 -1.80 6.72 6.71
N GLU A 320 -2.95 6.66 7.40
CA GLU A 320 -4.30 6.82 6.81
C GLU A 320 -4.53 8.09 5.99
N HIS A 321 -3.73 9.14 6.23
CA HIS A 321 -3.75 10.39 5.47
C HIS A 321 -3.17 10.26 4.05
N ASP A 322 -2.46 9.18 3.74
CA ASP A 322 -1.74 9.04 2.48
C ASP A 322 -2.71 9.02 1.28
N SER A 323 -2.46 9.92 0.32
CA SER A 323 -3.30 10.07 -0.87
C SER A 323 -3.34 8.82 -1.76
N SER A 324 -2.39 7.89 -1.62
CA SER A 324 -2.41 6.62 -2.35
C SER A 324 -3.61 5.74 -2.00
N TYR A 325 -4.33 6.00 -0.91
CA TYR A 325 -5.60 5.31 -0.63
C TYR A 325 -6.75 5.76 -1.54
N LYS A 326 -6.63 6.89 -2.24
CA LYS A 326 -7.60 7.36 -3.22
C LYS A 326 -7.32 6.77 -4.61
N GLN A 327 -8.24 5.97 -5.13
CA GLN A 327 -8.23 5.50 -6.52
C GLN A 327 -8.93 6.54 -7.39
N GLU A 328 -8.21 7.08 -8.38
CA GLU A 328 -8.68 8.15 -9.27
C GLU A 328 -8.97 7.65 -10.70
N GLU A 329 -8.70 6.38 -10.99
CA GLU A 329 -8.93 5.75 -12.30
C GLU A 329 -9.83 4.52 -12.19
N GLY A 330 -10.72 4.33 -13.16
CA GLY A 330 -11.63 3.19 -13.20
C GLY A 330 -12.70 3.29 -12.11
N ALA A 331 -12.69 2.37 -11.14
CA ALA A 331 -13.59 2.41 -10.00
C ALA A 331 -13.06 3.43 -8.98
N LEU A 332 -13.79 4.54 -8.78
CA LEU A 332 -13.35 5.63 -7.92
C LEU A 332 -13.71 5.31 -6.47
N TYR A 333 -12.75 5.27 -5.56
CA TYR A 333 -13.00 5.06 -4.13
C TYR A 333 -11.84 5.58 -3.28
N ASN A 334 -12.08 5.79 -1.98
CA ASN A 334 -11.03 6.00 -0.99
C ASN A 334 -10.99 4.80 -0.04
N ALA A 335 -9.90 4.04 -0.04
CA ALA A 335 -9.76 2.83 0.77
C ALA A 335 -9.89 3.07 2.28
N ARG A 336 -9.51 4.25 2.79
CA ARG A 336 -9.71 4.61 4.20
C ARG A 336 -11.20 4.62 4.56
N ASP A 337 -11.99 5.36 3.78
CA ASP A 337 -13.44 5.49 4.03
C ASP A 337 -14.15 4.15 3.78
N MET A 338 -13.75 3.45 2.72
CA MET A 338 -14.28 2.13 2.41
C MET A 338 -13.90 1.08 3.47
N ALA A 339 -12.77 1.21 4.17
CA ALA A 339 -12.42 0.33 5.28
C ALA A 339 -13.39 0.48 6.46
N VAL A 340 -13.79 1.71 6.78
CA VAL A 340 -14.80 1.99 7.80
C VAL A 340 -16.16 1.39 7.41
N LEU A 341 -16.59 1.60 6.16
CA LEU A 341 -17.81 1.00 5.63
C LEU A 341 -17.76 -0.54 5.67
N ARG A 342 -16.66 -1.13 5.18
CA ARG A 342 -16.49 -2.58 5.15
C ARG A 342 -16.53 -3.17 6.57
N ALA A 343 -15.82 -2.57 7.51
CA ALA A 343 -15.79 -3.05 8.88
C ALA A 343 -17.17 -2.97 9.57
N THR A 344 -17.98 -1.98 9.23
CA THR A 344 -19.36 -1.88 9.73
C THR A 344 -20.19 -3.10 9.30
N LEU A 345 -20.04 -3.53 8.04
CA LEU A 345 -20.75 -4.68 7.48
C LEU A 345 -20.18 -6.02 7.96
N ALA A 346 -18.87 -6.07 8.22
CA ALA A 346 -18.16 -7.26 8.72
C ALA A 346 -18.25 -7.45 10.25
N SER A 347 -18.80 -6.49 11.00
CA SER A 347 -18.65 -6.44 12.47
C SER A 347 -17.18 -6.56 12.89
N ALA A 348 -16.35 -5.70 12.29
CA ALA A 348 -14.90 -5.66 12.49
C ALA A 348 -14.47 -4.34 13.12
N GLN A 349 -13.29 -4.34 13.74
CA GLN A 349 -12.65 -3.12 14.22
C GLN A 349 -11.85 -2.44 13.11
N VAL A 350 -11.73 -1.11 13.18
CA VAL A 350 -10.86 -0.30 12.32
C VAL A 350 -9.88 0.50 13.16
N VAL A 351 -8.60 0.43 12.80
CA VAL A 351 -7.56 1.29 13.35
C VAL A 351 -7.03 2.18 12.23
N LEU A 352 -7.33 3.47 12.29
CA LEU A 352 -6.76 4.49 11.43
C LEU A 352 -5.50 5.02 12.12
N ALA A 353 -4.32 4.59 11.68
CA ALA A 353 -3.06 4.95 12.33
C ALA A 353 -2.36 6.09 11.58
N SER A 354 -1.92 7.13 12.31
CA SER A 354 -1.18 8.21 11.68
C SER A 354 -0.38 9.08 12.64
N ALA A 355 0.75 9.62 12.17
CA ALA A 355 1.40 10.75 12.83
C ALA A 355 0.73 12.09 12.52
N THR A 356 0.16 12.21 11.33
CA THR A 356 -0.49 13.41 10.83
C THR A 356 -1.86 13.03 10.26
N PRO A 357 -2.86 12.80 11.12
CA PRO A 357 -4.18 12.39 10.69
C PRO A 357 -4.75 13.33 9.62
N SER A 358 -5.58 12.77 8.74
CA SER A 358 -6.34 13.58 7.80
C SER A 358 -7.36 14.43 8.55
N LEU A 359 -7.77 15.54 7.94
CA LEU A 359 -8.81 16.40 8.52
C LEU A 359 -10.15 15.67 8.66
N GLU A 360 -10.48 14.72 7.79
CA GLU A 360 -11.70 13.91 7.93
C GLU A 360 -11.65 13.01 9.16
N SER A 361 -10.54 12.30 9.34
CA SER A 361 -10.35 11.40 10.47
C SER A 361 -10.35 12.17 11.78
N TRP A 362 -9.73 13.35 11.78
CA TRP A 362 -9.75 14.29 12.90
C TRP A 362 -11.17 14.78 13.22
N ALA A 363 -11.90 15.28 12.22
CA ALA A 363 -13.25 15.79 12.41
C ALA A 363 -14.23 14.71 12.90
N ASN A 364 -14.11 13.47 12.40
CA ASN A 364 -14.93 12.35 12.89
C ASN A 364 -14.58 11.95 14.33
N ALA A 365 -13.33 12.06 14.73
CA ALA A 365 -12.91 11.84 16.12
C ALA A 365 -13.43 12.95 17.05
N GLU A 366 -13.34 14.22 16.64
CA GLU A 366 -13.90 15.35 17.39
C GLU A 366 -15.42 15.28 17.53
N ALA A 367 -16.12 14.84 16.47
CA ALA A 367 -17.55 14.60 16.49
C ALA A 367 -17.97 13.34 17.28
N GLY A 368 -17.01 12.60 17.87
CA GLY A 368 -17.27 11.39 18.66
C GLY A 368 -17.67 10.16 17.84
N LYS A 369 -17.60 10.21 16.50
CA LYS A 369 -17.84 9.04 15.64
C LYS A 369 -16.71 8.03 15.73
N TYR A 370 -15.47 8.51 15.91
CA TYR A 370 -14.30 7.66 16.11
C TYR A 370 -13.77 7.82 17.53
N ALA A 371 -13.33 6.72 18.15
CA ALA A 371 -12.51 6.82 19.34
C ALA A 371 -11.14 7.40 18.96
N ARG A 372 -10.48 8.12 19.87
CA ARG A 372 -9.13 8.64 19.66
C ARG A 372 -8.17 8.15 20.73
N LEU A 373 -7.03 7.66 20.29
CA LEU A 373 -5.89 7.26 21.12
C LEU A 373 -4.69 8.09 20.68
N ASP A 374 -4.05 8.78 21.64
CA ASP A 374 -2.86 9.57 21.38
C ASP A 374 -1.64 8.88 22.00
N LEU A 375 -0.57 8.72 21.21
CA LEU A 375 0.76 8.30 21.67
C LEU A 375 1.66 9.54 21.68
N SER A 376 1.89 10.08 22.87
CA SER A 376 2.51 11.39 23.05
C SER A 376 4.05 11.39 22.90
N ALA A 377 4.70 10.28 23.21
CA ALA A 377 6.16 10.14 23.18
C ALA A 377 6.68 9.24 22.03
N ARG A 378 7.93 9.49 21.58
CA ARG A 378 8.66 8.53 20.73
C ARG A 378 9.03 7.29 21.54
N PHE A 379 9.11 6.14 20.86
CA PHE A 379 9.67 4.92 21.41
C PHE A 379 11.21 5.08 21.48
N GLY A 380 11.78 4.88 22.66
CA GLY A 380 13.23 5.00 22.90
C GLY A 380 13.72 6.46 23.05
N PRO A 381 15.05 6.69 23.09
CA PRO A 381 15.68 7.97 23.45
C PRO A 381 15.70 9.03 22.33
N ALA A 382 14.92 8.86 21.25
CA ALA A 382 15.00 9.72 20.08
C ALA A 382 14.21 11.03 20.27
N GLU A 383 14.90 12.17 20.17
CA GLU A 383 14.29 13.50 20.25
C GLU A 383 13.66 13.93 18.90
N LEU A 384 12.72 14.88 18.96
CA LEU A 384 12.17 15.52 17.75
C LEU A 384 13.20 16.51 17.19
N PRO A 385 13.37 16.61 15.86
CA PRO A 385 14.24 17.61 15.27
C PRO A 385 13.75 19.02 15.54
N GLU A 386 14.69 19.93 15.77
CA GLU A 386 14.41 21.37 15.79
C GLU A 386 14.01 21.80 14.38
N MET A 387 12.85 22.47 14.27
CA MET A 387 12.34 23.01 13.02
C MET A 387 12.40 24.53 13.08
N ALA A 388 13.05 25.14 12.09
CA ALA A 388 13.17 26.59 11.94
C ALA A 388 12.87 27.00 10.50
N THR A 389 12.28 28.19 10.34
CA THR A 389 12.04 28.81 9.03
C THR A 389 13.17 29.78 8.69
N ILE A 390 13.63 29.77 7.43
CA ILE A 390 14.60 30.75 6.92
C ILE A 390 13.80 31.84 6.19
N ASP A 391 13.92 33.10 6.63
CA ASP A 391 13.31 34.23 5.91
C ASP A 391 14.16 34.57 4.68
N MET A 392 13.70 34.13 3.51
CA MET A 392 14.40 34.32 2.24
C MET A 392 14.56 35.80 1.85
N ARG A 393 13.79 36.72 2.44
CA ARG A 393 13.94 38.17 2.17
C ARG A 393 15.19 38.77 2.80
N ALA A 394 15.71 38.12 3.85
CA ALA A 394 16.92 38.53 4.54
C ALA A 394 18.19 37.84 4.01
N GLU A 395 18.04 36.89 3.10
CA GLU A 395 19.14 36.12 2.51
C GLU A 395 19.56 36.71 1.16
N ASP A 396 20.85 36.88 0.95
CA ASP A 396 21.40 37.30 -0.35
C ASP A 396 21.53 36.08 -1.28
N VAL A 397 20.46 35.78 -2.02
CA VAL A 397 20.39 34.65 -2.96
C VAL A 397 20.43 35.14 -4.40
N PRO A 398 21.47 34.79 -5.19
CA PRO A 398 21.56 35.18 -6.59
C PRO A 398 20.34 34.75 -7.41
N ALA A 399 20.03 35.51 -8.47
CA ALA A 399 18.92 35.18 -9.36
C ALA A 399 19.10 33.78 -9.98
N GLY A 400 18.07 32.94 -9.85
CA GLY A 400 18.08 31.58 -10.41
C GLY A 400 18.71 30.52 -9.50
N ARG A 401 18.95 30.86 -8.23
CA ARG A 401 19.34 29.94 -7.15
C ARG A 401 18.25 29.86 -6.08
N TRP A 402 18.26 28.79 -5.29
CA TRP A 402 17.26 28.52 -4.25
C TRP A 402 17.86 28.12 -2.90
N ILE A 403 19.13 27.72 -2.85
CA ILE A 403 19.80 27.35 -1.60
C ILE A 403 20.32 28.64 -0.94
N SER A 404 19.72 29.02 0.19
CA SER A 404 20.16 30.19 0.94
C SER A 404 21.56 29.99 1.54
N PRO A 405 22.35 31.06 1.74
CA PRO A 405 23.60 31.00 2.49
C PRO A 405 23.48 30.29 3.84
N THR A 406 22.37 30.49 4.57
CA THR A 406 22.09 29.78 5.83
C THR A 406 21.96 28.27 5.63
N LEU A 407 21.16 27.81 4.66
CA LEU A 407 21.01 26.38 4.37
C LEU A 407 22.33 25.79 3.84
N GLN A 408 23.06 26.53 3.02
CA GLN A 408 24.36 26.12 2.49
C GLN A 408 25.36 25.82 3.61
N ARG A 409 25.46 26.70 4.62
CA ARG A 409 26.32 26.47 5.79
C ARG A 409 25.91 25.24 6.59
N ALA A 410 24.60 25.02 6.76
CA ALA A 410 24.09 23.85 7.46
C ALA A 410 24.45 22.54 6.73
N VAL A 411 24.28 22.51 5.40
CA VAL A 411 24.67 21.36 4.56
C VAL A 411 26.18 21.13 4.64
N ALA A 412 26.99 22.18 4.52
CA ALA A 412 28.45 22.08 4.63
C ALA A 412 28.90 21.50 5.98
N ALA A 413 28.24 21.88 7.08
CA ALA A 413 28.53 21.33 8.40
C ALA A 413 28.21 19.83 8.51
N ARG A 414 27.17 19.34 7.81
CA ARG A 414 26.86 17.90 7.77
C ARG A 414 27.83 17.12 6.90
N LEU A 415 28.22 17.66 5.75
CA LEU A 415 29.28 17.10 4.91
C LEU A 415 30.58 16.92 5.71
N ALA A 416 31.01 17.95 6.44
CA ALA A 416 32.21 17.90 7.26
C ALA A 416 32.14 16.85 8.38
N ALA A 417 30.93 16.54 8.87
CA ALA A 417 30.69 15.53 9.90
C ALA A 417 30.45 14.10 9.34
N GLY A 418 30.60 13.89 8.02
CA GLY A 418 30.30 12.61 7.37
C GLY A 418 28.81 12.23 7.46
N ARG A 419 27.92 13.22 7.54
CA ARG A 419 26.47 13.03 7.64
C ARG A 419 25.78 13.45 6.34
N GLN A 420 24.58 12.92 6.12
CA GLN A 420 23.76 13.20 4.94
C GLN A 420 22.82 14.38 5.16
N SER A 421 22.54 15.10 4.08
CA SER A 421 21.51 16.14 4.01
C SER A 421 20.47 15.82 2.93
N LEU A 422 19.20 16.10 3.18
CA LEU A 422 18.10 16.00 2.22
C LEU A 422 17.62 17.40 1.83
N LEU A 423 17.67 17.72 0.55
CA LEU A 423 17.01 18.89 -0.04
C LEU A 423 15.71 18.44 -0.70
N PHE A 424 14.59 18.78 -0.08
CA PHE A 424 13.26 18.32 -0.45
C PHE A 424 12.51 19.40 -1.23
N LEU A 425 11.87 19.00 -2.35
CA LEU A 425 10.93 19.85 -3.09
C LEU A 425 9.51 19.27 -3.07
N ASN A 426 8.55 20.11 -2.74
CA ASN A 426 7.13 19.76 -2.74
C ASN A 426 6.50 19.89 -4.15
N ARG A 427 6.87 19.02 -5.10
CA ARG A 427 6.52 19.18 -6.54
C ARG A 427 5.28 18.40 -7.04
N ARG A 428 4.53 17.66 -6.21
CA ARG A 428 3.34 16.92 -6.71
C ARG A 428 2.07 17.72 -6.46
N GLY A 429 1.45 18.22 -7.54
CA GLY A 429 0.15 18.88 -7.52
C GLY A 429 0.15 20.40 -7.73
N TYR A 430 1.32 21.04 -7.87
CA TYR A 430 1.41 22.48 -8.07
C TYR A 430 1.82 22.81 -9.50
N ALA A 431 0.96 23.51 -10.20
CA ALA A 431 1.34 24.17 -11.43
C ALA A 431 2.02 25.52 -11.06
N PRO A 432 3.11 25.90 -11.74
CA PRO A 432 3.95 27.02 -11.30
C PRO A 432 3.13 28.32 -11.25
N VAL A 433 3.01 28.87 -10.04
CA VAL A 433 2.45 30.21 -9.83
C VAL A 433 3.55 31.25 -10.09
N THR A 434 3.17 32.41 -10.61
CA THR A 434 4.11 33.52 -10.84
C THR A 434 4.15 34.41 -9.59
N VAL A 435 5.33 34.57 -8.98
CA VAL A 435 5.58 35.43 -7.80
C VAL A 435 6.50 36.58 -8.15
N CYS A 436 6.25 37.74 -7.55
CA CYS A 436 7.19 38.85 -7.52
C CYS A 436 8.27 38.62 -6.46
N ARG A 437 9.54 38.50 -6.88
CA ARG A 437 10.68 38.32 -5.96
C ARG A 437 10.99 39.56 -5.11
N ALA A 438 10.45 40.73 -5.43
CA ALA A 438 10.69 41.95 -4.67
C ALA A 438 9.76 42.09 -3.46
N CYS A 439 8.48 41.71 -3.59
CA CYS A 439 7.49 41.89 -2.54
C CYS A 439 6.73 40.62 -2.14
N GLY A 440 6.97 39.48 -2.79
CA GLY A 440 6.28 38.22 -2.53
C GLY A 440 4.87 38.13 -3.12
N HIS A 441 4.41 39.14 -3.88
CA HIS A 441 3.07 39.13 -4.44
C HIS A 441 2.89 38.02 -5.50
N MET A 442 1.86 37.18 -5.33
CA MET A 442 1.41 36.22 -6.34
C MET A 442 0.25 36.79 -7.14
N ILE A 443 0.26 36.54 -8.44
CA ILE A 443 -0.82 36.99 -9.32
C ILE A 443 -2.09 36.16 -9.06
N GLY A 444 -3.11 36.80 -8.48
CA GLY A 444 -4.44 36.25 -8.27
C GLY A 444 -5.32 36.31 -9.51
N CYS A 445 -6.40 35.53 -9.50
CA CYS A 445 -7.48 35.65 -10.46
C CYS A 445 -8.35 36.86 -10.11
N ASP A 446 -8.81 37.60 -11.11
CA ASP A 446 -9.65 38.79 -10.88
C ASP A 446 -11.13 38.40 -10.66
N HIS A 447 -11.49 37.14 -10.94
CA HIS A 447 -12.86 36.62 -10.85
C HIS A 447 -13.11 35.70 -9.64
N CYS A 448 -12.06 35.16 -9.02
CA CYS A 448 -12.16 34.33 -7.82
C CYS A 448 -10.88 34.42 -6.98
N ASP A 449 -10.90 33.94 -5.75
CA ASP A 449 -9.76 34.06 -4.81
C ASP A 449 -8.61 33.06 -5.10
N ALA A 450 -8.59 32.45 -6.29
CA ALA A 450 -7.55 31.50 -6.70
C ALA A 450 -6.30 32.22 -7.26
N ARG A 451 -5.15 31.54 -7.21
CA ARG A 451 -3.92 32.01 -7.86
C ARG A 451 -3.87 31.56 -9.32
N MET A 452 -3.32 32.39 -10.20
CA MET A 452 -3.18 32.06 -11.61
C MET A 452 -1.85 31.35 -11.89
N VAL A 453 -1.91 30.38 -12.79
CA VAL A 453 -0.81 29.48 -13.15
C VAL A 453 -0.24 29.89 -14.49
N GLU A 454 1.08 29.95 -14.60
CA GLU A 454 1.75 30.24 -15.86
C GLU A 454 1.76 29.03 -16.81
N HIS A 455 1.09 29.16 -17.95
CA HIS A 455 1.18 28.21 -19.06
C HIS A 455 2.19 28.73 -20.08
N ARG A 456 3.45 28.36 -19.92
CA ARG A 456 4.57 28.83 -20.77
C ARG A 456 4.35 28.67 -22.27
N PHE A 457 3.81 27.54 -22.71
CA PHE A 457 3.53 27.29 -24.12
C PHE A 457 2.47 28.24 -24.70
N LEU A 458 1.53 28.67 -23.85
CA LEU A 458 0.44 29.58 -24.22
C LEU A 458 0.76 31.04 -23.93
N LYS A 459 1.90 31.33 -23.27
CA LYS A 459 2.32 32.67 -22.80
C LYS A 459 1.21 33.41 -22.03
N ARG A 460 0.44 32.69 -21.21
CA ARG A 460 -0.68 33.23 -20.43
C ARG A 460 -0.70 32.67 -19.03
N LEU A 461 -1.31 33.44 -18.13
CA LEU A 461 -1.76 32.99 -16.82
C LEU A 461 -3.16 32.41 -16.95
N VAL A 462 -3.41 31.26 -16.34
CA VAL A 462 -4.72 30.57 -16.36
C VAL A 462 -5.15 30.26 -14.93
N CYS A 463 -6.41 30.57 -14.60
CA CYS A 463 -7.05 30.12 -13.39
C CYS A 463 -7.67 28.74 -13.60
N HIS A 464 -7.19 27.72 -12.89
CA HIS A 464 -7.75 26.36 -12.98
C HIS A 464 -9.05 26.16 -12.19
N GLN A 465 -9.48 27.18 -11.44
CA GLN A 465 -10.73 27.12 -10.67
C GLN A 465 -11.93 27.66 -11.47
N CYS A 466 -11.77 28.77 -12.19
CA CYS A 466 -12.85 29.36 -12.99
C CYS A 466 -12.59 29.38 -14.50
N GLY A 467 -11.39 29.02 -14.96
CA GLY A 467 -11.00 29.02 -16.38
C GLY A 467 -10.53 30.36 -16.93
N GLU A 468 -10.55 31.44 -16.13
CA GLU A 468 -10.13 32.78 -16.56
C GLU A 468 -8.67 32.82 -17.03
N THR A 469 -8.35 33.64 -18.03
CA THR A 469 -6.99 33.75 -18.57
C THR A 469 -6.56 35.19 -18.73
N LYS A 470 -5.29 35.49 -18.42
CA LYS A 470 -4.73 36.84 -18.66
C LYS A 470 -3.28 36.80 -19.13
N PRO A 471 -2.79 37.82 -19.85
CA PRO A 471 -1.38 37.92 -20.19
C PRO A 471 -0.51 37.99 -18.92
N ILE A 472 0.75 37.56 -19.05
CA ILE A 472 1.74 37.70 -17.97
C ILE A 472 2.12 39.19 -17.89
N PRO A 473 1.94 39.86 -16.73
CA PRO A 473 2.32 41.27 -16.58
C PRO A 473 3.84 41.47 -16.72
N GLU A 474 4.26 42.60 -17.27
CA GLU A 474 5.69 42.97 -17.36
C GLU A 474 6.21 43.56 -16.04
N THR A 475 5.34 44.19 -15.26
CA THR A 475 5.64 44.73 -13.93
C THR A 475 4.76 44.10 -12.85
N CYS A 476 5.29 44.03 -11.62
CA CYS A 476 4.50 43.54 -10.51
C CYS A 476 3.31 44.49 -10.22
N PRO A 477 2.06 44.01 -10.22
CA PRO A 477 0.89 44.84 -9.95
C PRO A 477 0.82 45.36 -8.50
N SER A 478 1.61 44.78 -7.58
CA SER A 478 1.63 45.17 -6.17
C SER A 478 2.74 46.17 -5.82
N CYS A 479 3.96 46.00 -6.34
CA CYS A 479 5.10 46.87 -5.98
C CYS A 479 5.71 47.63 -7.17
N GLY A 480 5.21 47.44 -8.38
CA GLY A 480 5.70 48.12 -9.60
C GLY A 480 7.06 47.62 -10.11
N ALA A 481 7.73 46.68 -9.44
CA ALA A 481 9.03 46.19 -9.87
C ALA A 481 8.94 45.48 -11.23
N ALA A 482 9.75 45.95 -12.19
CA ALA A 482 9.93 45.32 -13.51
C ALA A 482 10.89 44.12 -13.42
N ASP A 483 10.69 43.12 -14.27
CA ASP A 483 11.55 41.92 -14.39
C ASP A 483 11.74 41.11 -13.08
N LYS A 484 10.84 41.29 -12.11
CA LYS A 484 10.86 40.56 -10.84
C LYS A 484 9.79 39.47 -10.75
N LEU A 485 8.92 39.34 -11.75
CA LEU A 485 7.95 38.27 -11.86
C LEU A 485 8.64 37.01 -12.39
N ALA A 486 8.59 35.93 -11.63
CA ALA A 486 9.16 34.65 -12.03
C ALA A 486 8.19 33.52 -11.69
N PRO A 487 8.08 32.48 -12.54
CA PRO A 487 7.48 31.23 -12.12
C PRO A 487 8.29 30.66 -10.95
N VAL A 488 7.61 30.22 -9.90
CA VAL A 488 8.29 29.65 -8.74
C VAL A 488 8.49 28.15 -8.86
N GLY A 489 9.59 27.67 -8.29
CA GLY A 489 9.95 26.26 -8.17
C GLY A 489 11.16 25.86 -9.02
N PRO A 490 12.29 25.43 -8.44
CA PRO A 490 13.25 24.64 -9.18
C PRO A 490 12.61 23.29 -9.55
N GLY A 491 12.95 22.77 -10.72
CA GLY A 491 12.89 21.32 -10.91
C GLY A 491 13.99 20.65 -10.08
N VAL A 492 13.83 19.36 -9.76
CA VAL A 492 14.88 18.56 -9.10
C VAL A 492 16.23 18.64 -9.84
N GLU A 493 16.19 18.77 -11.17
CA GLU A 493 17.37 18.92 -12.03
C GLU A 493 18.11 20.23 -11.76
N ARG A 494 17.41 21.37 -11.74
CA ARG A 494 18.03 22.67 -11.50
C ARG A 494 18.59 22.78 -10.08
N LEU A 495 17.91 22.18 -9.10
CA LEU A 495 18.46 22.11 -7.74
C LEU A 495 19.70 21.22 -7.67
N ALA A 496 19.76 20.15 -8.46
CA ALA A 496 20.94 19.28 -8.55
C ALA A 496 22.14 20.00 -9.18
N GLU A 497 21.92 20.76 -10.26
CA GLU A 497 22.95 21.62 -10.86
C GLU A 497 23.49 22.64 -9.86
N GLU A 498 22.60 23.35 -9.15
CA GLU A 498 22.99 24.30 -8.11
C GLU A 498 23.77 23.62 -6.98
N THR A 499 23.28 22.47 -6.50
CA THR A 499 23.93 21.71 -5.42
C THR A 499 25.32 21.26 -5.84
N ALA A 500 25.49 20.73 -7.05
CA ALA A 500 26.78 20.31 -7.58
C ALA A 500 27.76 21.49 -7.72
N ALA A 501 27.27 22.67 -8.11
CA ALA A 501 28.09 23.87 -8.19
C ALA A 501 28.52 24.39 -6.80
N LEU A 502 27.65 24.31 -5.79
CA LEU A 502 27.95 24.74 -4.42
C LEU A 502 28.84 23.74 -3.66
N PHE A 503 28.73 22.46 -3.98
CA PHE A 503 29.42 21.36 -3.28
C PHE A 503 30.11 20.40 -4.27
N PRO A 504 31.14 20.84 -5.01
CA PRO A 504 31.75 20.06 -6.10
C PRO A 504 32.41 18.74 -5.66
N GLY A 505 32.73 18.59 -4.37
CA GLY A 505 33.27 17.35 -3.80
C GLY A 505 32.23 16.40 -3.19
N ALA A 506 30.95 16.79 -3.14
CA ALA A 506 29.89 15.98 -2.53
C ALA A 506 29.25 15.02 -3.55
N ARG A 507 28.93 13.80 -3.11
CA ARG A 507 28.17 12.84 -3.91
C ARG A 507 26.69 13.18 -3.83
N VAL A 508 26.15 13.72 -4.92
CA VAL A 508 24.73 14.12 -5.00
C VAL A 508 23.90 12.99 -5.62
N ALA A 509 22.78 12.65 -4.99
CA ALA A 509 21.81 11.69 -5.53
C ALA A 509 20.43 12.33 -5.70
N VAL A 510 19.83 12.18 -6.88
CA VAL A 510 18.48 12.67 -7.17
C VAL A 510 17.49 11.50 -7.11
N LEU A 511 16.44 11.64 -6.29
CA LEU A 511 15.35 10.69 -6.14
C LEU A 511 14.03 11.32 -6.59
N SER A 512 13.64 11.01 -7.82
CA SER A 512 12.34 11.40 -8.40
C SER A 512 11.67 10.20 -9.06
N SER A 513 10.34 10.15 -9.03
CA SER A 513 9.55 9.11 -9.72
C SER A 513 9.86 9.02 -11.21
N ASP A 514 10.25 10.13 -11.82
CA ASP A 514 10.42 10.24 -13.27
C ASP A 514 11.76 9.68 -13.75
N LEU A 515 12.69 9.39 -12.83
CA LEU A 515 14.06 8.95 -13.12
C LEU A 515 14.23 7.43 -13.10
N PHE A 516 13.28 6.67 -12.56
CA PHE A 516 13.42 5.22 -12.39
C PHE A 516 12.33 4.47 -13.15
N SER A 517 12.76 3.66 -14.12
CA SER A 517 11.87 2.84 -14.95
C SER A 517 11.43 1.53 -14.29
N THR A 518 12.12 1.09 -13.23
CA THR A 518 11.79 -0.17 -12.51
C THR A 518 11.92 -0.02 -11.00
N ALA A 519 11.07 -0.73 -10.25
CA ALA A 519 11.11 -0.76 -8.79
C ALA A 519 12.42 -1.33 -8.22
N ARG A 520 13.08 -2.24 -8.97
CA ARG A 520 14.37 -2.83 -8.59
C ARG A 520 15.49 -1.79 -8.59
N ALA A 521 15.62 -1.02 -9.68
CA ALA A 521 16.64 0.01 -9.80
C ALA A 521 16.47 1.10 -8.71
N LEU A 522 15.23 1.43 -8.37
CA LEU A 522 14.93 2.33 -7.26
C LEU A 522 15.39 1.76 -5.92
N LYS A 523 15.08 0.49 -5.64
CA LYS A 523 15.47 -0.19 -4.39
C LYS A 523 17.00 -0.21 -4.22
N GLU A 524 17.73 -0.62 -5.26
CA GLU A 524 19.19 -0.65 -5.25
C GLU A 524 19.77 0.74 -4.96
N LYS A 525 19.21 1.80 -5.56
CA LYS A 525 19.66 3.17 -5.30
C LYS A 525 19.39 3.62 -3.87
N ILE A 526 18.24 3.24 -3.30
CA ILE A 526 17.89 3.57 -1.91
C ILE A 526 18.81 2.85 -0.93
N GLU A 527 19.13 1.58 -1.18
CA GLU A 527 20.09 0.79 -0.38
C GLU A 527 21.49 1.42 -0.41
N ALA A 528 21.96 1.84 -1.59
CA ALA A 528 23.22 2.58 -1.75
C ALA A 528 23.23 3.89 -0.94
N ILE A 529 22.15 4.69 -1.02
CA ILE A 529 22.04 5.92 -0.25
C ILE A 529 22.03 5.63 1.26
N ALA A 530 21.28 4.61 1.71
CA ALA A 530 21.26 4.20 3.12
C ALA A 530 22.64 3.71 3.61
N GLY A 531 23.43 3.09 2.73
CA GLY A 531 24.82 2.71 2.96
C GLY A 531 25.82 3.87 2.97
N GLY A 532 25.37 5.11 2.72
CA GLY A 532 26.21 6.30 2.73
C GLY A 532 26.93 6.59 1.41
N GLU A 533 26.42 6.09 0.28
CA GLU A 533 27.00 6.38 -1.04
C GLU A 533 26.65 7.78 -1.61
N ALA A 534 25.73 8.49 -0.95
CA ALA A 534 25.39 9.87 -1.26
C ALA A 534 25.56 10.76 -0.02
N ASP A 535 26.03 11.98 -0.21
CA ASP A 535 26.18 12.96 0.87
C ASP A 535 25.01 13.96 0.88
N ILE A 536 24.50 14.31 -0.31
CA ILE A 536 23.33 15.16 -0.47
C ILE A 536 22.29 14.42 -1.32
N ILE A 537 21.08 14.30 -0.76
CA ILE A 537 19.95 13.69 -1.43
C ILE A 537 19.03 14.82 -1.87
N ILE A 538 18.63 14.84 -3.14
CA ILE A 538 17.63 15.77 -3.66
C ILE A 538 16.41 14.93 -3.99
N GLY A 539 15.25 15.29 -3.46
CA GLY A 539 14.08 14.47 -3.72
C GLY A 539 12.74 15.14 -3.55
N THR A 540 11.74 14.44 -4.07
CA THR A 540 10.33 14.78 -3.89
C THR A 540 9.69 13.78 -2.93
N GLN A 541 8.36 13.60 -3.01
CA GLN A 541 7.57 12.74 -2.13
C GLN A 541 8.10 11.31 -1.98
N LEU A 542 8.87 10.80 -2.95
CA LEU A 542 9.42 9.45 -2.91
C LEU A 542 10.40 9.24 -1.75
N VAL A 543 11.17 10.27 -1.37
CA VAL A 543 12.13 10.19 -0.26
C VAL A 543 11.43 10.21 1.11
N ALA A 544 10.22 10.76 1.17
CA ALA A 544 9.48 10.93 2.41
C ALA A 544 8.85 9.62 2.92
N LYS A 545 8.66 8.62 2.05
CA LYS A 545 7.80 7.47 2.32
C LYS A 545 8.61 6.16 2.43
N GLY A 546 8.40 5.40 3.50
CA GLY A 546 8.85 4.00 3.62
C GLY A 546 10.35 3.72 3.77
N HIS A 547 11.24 4.72 3.65
CA HIS A 547 12.70 4.50 3.67
C HIS A 547 13.37 5.16 4.89
N ASN A 548 14.42 4.51 5.40
CA ASN A 548 15.23 5.01 6.52
C ASN A 548 16.65 5.29 6.02
N PHE A 549 17.17 6.48 6.31
CA PHE A 549 18.53 6.89 5.95
C PHE A 549 19.30 7.17 7.25
N PRO A 550 20.10 6.22 7.76
CA PRO A 550 20.70 6.32 9.09
C PRO A 550 21.61 7.53 9.28
N LEU A 551 22.24 8.01 8.20
CA LEU A 551 23.15 9.16 8.25
C LEU A 551 22.45 10.50 8.02
N LEU A 552 21.13 10.51 7.76
CA LEU A 552 20.37 11.73 7.49
C LEU A 552 20.11 12.53 8.77
N THR A 553 20.73 13.71 8.86
CA THR A 553 20.66 14.59 10.05
C THR A 553 20.22 16.02 9.75
N LEU A 554 19.98 16.35 8.48
CA LEU A 554 19.47 17.64 8.04
C LEU A 554 18.47 17.46 6.90
N VAL A 555 17.34 18.17 7.00
CA VAL A 555 16.38 18.33 5.91
C VAL A 555 16.23 19.82 5.62
N GLY A 556 16.51 20.23 4.40
CA GLY A 556 16.12 21.52 3.85
C GLY A 556 14.89 21.37 2.97
N VAL A 557 13.77 22.03 3.32
CA VAL A 557 12.57 22.08 2.48
C VAL A 557 12.65 23.34 1.63
N ILE A 558 12.82 23.17 0.32
CA ILE A 558 12.86 24.26 -0.66
C ILE A 558 11.43 24.65 -1.02
N ASP A 559 11.17 25.96 -1.07
CA ASP A 559 9.86 26.54 -1.42
C ASP A 559 8.70 25.99 -0.55
N ALA A 560 8.94 25.91 0.76
CA ALA A 560 8.00 25.41 1.76
C ALA A 560 6.62 26.12 1.74
N ASP A 561 6.64 27.42 1.49
CA ASP A 561 5.49 28.33 1.47
C ASP A 561 4.60 28.16 0.24
N LEU A 562 5.17 27.79 -0.92
CA LEU A 562 4.39 27.53 -2.13
C LEU A 562 3.34 26.45 -1.94
N GLY A 563 3.64 25.44 -1.12
CA GLY A 563 2.69 24.36 -0.84
C GLY A 563 1.50 24.80 0.03
N LEU A 564 1.56 25.96 0.67
CA LEU A 564 0.46 26.45 1.51
C LEU A 564 -0.60 27.18 0.69
N GLN A 565 -0.33 27.50 -0.56
CA GLN A 565 -1.17 28.36 -1.40
C GLN A 565 -1.38 27.72 -2.78
N GLY A 566 -2.64 27.62 -3.20
CA GLY A 566 -3.01 26.99 -4.47
C GLY A 566 -4.52 26.87 -4.61
N SER A 567 -4.97 26.37 -5.76
CA SER A 567 -6.40 26.10 -6.01
C SER A 567 -6.90 24.81 -5.36
N ASP A 568 -6.00 23.98 -4.81
CA ASP A 568 -6.37 22.80 -4.04
C ASP A 568 -6.71 23.22 -2.60
N LEU A 569 -7.96 23.03 -2.19
CA LEU A 569 -8.44 23.32 -0.83
C LEU A 569 -7.66 22.57 0.27
N ARG A 570 -6.95 21.49 -0.09
CA ARG A 570 -6.15 20.66 0.82
C ARG A 570 -4.64 20.93 0.72
N ALA A 571 -4.22 21.96 -0.02
CA ALA A 571 -2.80 22.28 -0.21
C ALA A 571 -2.07 22.43 1.14
N ALA A 572 -2.64 23.22 2.06
CA ALA A 572 -2.07 23.43 3.39
C ALA A 572 -1.99 22.14 4.22
N GLU A 573 -3.04 21.32 4.22
CA GLU A 573 -3.08 20.01 4.90
C GLU A 573 -1.96 19.09 4.39
N ARG A 574 -1.88 18.91 3.06
CA ARG A 574 -0.90 18.04 2.41
C ARG A 574 0.52 18.52 2.64
N THR A 575 0.74 19.83 2.57
CA THR A 575 2.04 20.45 2.81
C THR A 575 2.49 20.25 4.26
N PHE A 576 1.59 20.43 5.23
CA PHE A 576 1.87 20.14 6.62
C PHE A 576 2.24 18.66 6.85
N GLN A 577 1.44 17.73 6.29
CA GLN A 577 1.69 16.27 6.39
C GLN A 577 3.06 15.91 5.81
N LEU A 578 3.37 16.42 4.61
CA LEU A 578 4.66 16.18 3.96
C LEU A 578 5.82 16.74 4.78
N MET A 579 5.73 17.98 5.26
CA MET A 579 6.79 18.59 6.09
C MET A 579 7.05 17.78 7.36
N ARG A 580 5.99 17.37 8.06
CA ARG A 580 6.10 16.53 9.26
C ARG A 580 6.70 15.16 8.95
N GLN A 581 6.30 14.54 7.84
CA GLN A 581 6.82 13.26 7.41
C GLN A 581 8.31 13.33 7.09
N VAL A 582 8.74 14.34 6.32
CA VAL A 582 10.14 14.53 5.95
C VAL A 582 10.97 14.91 7.18
N ALA A 583 10.50 15.82 8.04
CA ALA A 583 11.19 16.17 9.28
C ALA A 583 11.40 14.92 10.17
N GLY A 584 10.40 14.04 10.25
CA GLY A 584 10.49 12.79 10.99
C GLY A 584 11.60 11.83 10.53
N ARG A 585 12.19 12.03 9.33
CA ARG A 585 13.29 11.23 8.78
C ARG A 585 14.67 11.64 9.28
N ALA A 586 14.83 12.89 9.72
CA ALA A 586 16.08 13.33 10.32
C ALA A 586 16.25 12.64 11.69
N GLN A 587 17.38 11.99 11.89
CA GLN A 587 17.73 11.40 13.18
C GLN A 587 18.45 12.45 14.05
N VAL A 588 18.00 12.59 15.29
CA VAL A 588 18.66 13.38 16.34
C VAL A 588 19.20 12.41 17.38
N GLY A 589 20.53 12.27 17.45
CA GLY A 589 21.20 11.38 18.40
C GLY A 589 22.47 10.71 17.86
N PRO A 590 23.28 10.08 18.73
CA PRO A 590 24.40 9.23 18.29
C PRO A 590 23.88 8.05 17.46
N LEU A 591 24.66 7.62 16.46
CA LEU A 591 24.33 6.45 15.64
C LEU A 591 24.14 5.24 16.57
N GLN A 592 22.95 4.66 16.60
CA GLN A 592 22.78 3.38 17.27
C GLN A 592 23.52 2.30 16.46
N PRO A 593 24.32 1.44 17.11
CA PRO A 593 24.91 0.30 16.41
C PRO A 593 23.78 -0.56 15.84
N GLN A 594 23.89 -0.88 14.55
CA GLN A 594 22.99 -1.85 13.91
C GLN A 594 23.19 -3.21 14.60
N ILE A 595 22.13 -3.77 15.17
CA ILE A 595 22.07 -5.16 15.67
C ILE A 595 21.53 -6.04 14.55
#